data_AF-A0A7J4DD39-F1
#
_entry.id   AF-A0A7J4DD39-F1
#
_cell.length_a   1.000
_cell.length_b   1.000
_cell.length_c   1.000
_cell.angle_alpha   90.00
_cell.angle_beta   90.00
_cell.angle_gamma   90.00
#
_symmetry.space_group_name_H-M   'P 1'
#
loop_
_entity.id
_entity.type
_entity.pdbx_description
1 polymer ?
#
loop_
_entity_poly.entity_id
_entity_poly.type
_entity_poly.pdbx_seq_one_letter_code
_entity_poly.pdbx_strand_id
1 'polypeptide(L)'
;MEGWLVLDGYEDEPAAFGVPNYLGFHIRYICGVLEARGVPYTYMTIDEWRMYQKPRLAEPEDRNALKLELSELDGAVVLAGAVVPGKYVRGTPISRREMDEVLAILPSGQPVLCGGWAIRHWRYDGWIPLRSNLFCAVQDTDASLDHYLSTGEWGHARRTPEQWTRWAHAGASSKAVMEHPDLTAPDGTPGPLTYEIELYQGCVRFKRGCKFCIEPKKGLPLWRSEE
;
A
#
# COMPACT_ATOMS: atom_id res chain seq x y z
N MET A 1 16.03 -6.59 -6.83
CA MET A 1 15.01 -5.52 -6.72
C MET A 1 15.73 -4.20 -6.84
N GLU A 2 15.07 -3.13 -7.30
CA GLU A 2 15.69 -1.80 -7.47
C GLU A 2 14.83 -0.73 -6.80
N GLY A 3 15.51 0.27 -6.21
CA GLY A 3 14.90 1.45 -5.61
C GLY A 3 14.09 1.16 -4.36
N TRP A 4 12.86 1.67 -4.27
CA TRP A 4 11.94 1.36 -3.19
C TRP A 4 11.18 0.04 -3.42
N LEU A 5 10.86 -0.70 -2.36
CA LEU A 5 9.87 -1.78 -2.45
C LEU A 5 8.48 -1.25 -2.13
N VAL A 6 7.52 -1.42 -3.02
CA VAL A 6 6.09 -1.18 -2.75
C VAL A 6 5.39 -2.53 -2.63
N LEU A 7 5.08 -2.95 -1.41
CA LEU A 7 4.35 -4.17 -1.12
C LEU A 7 2.85 -3.87 -1.00
N ASP A 8 2.10 -4.36 -1.97
CA ASP A 8 0.64 -4.31 -1.98
C ASP A 8 0.06 -5.45 -1.13
N GLY A 9 -0.23 -5.14 0.12
CA GLY A 9 -0.92 -6.04 1.04
C GLY A 9 -2.43 -6.11 0.84
N TYR A 10 -2.93 -5.53 -0.25
CA TYR A 10 -4.34 -5.33 -0.58
C TYR A 10 -5.10 -4.46 0.42
N GLU A 11 -6.23 -3.96 -0.08
CA GLU A 11 -7.20 -3.22 0.71
C GLU A 11 -8.60 -3.82 0.57
N ASP A 12 -9.34 -3.78 1.67
CA ASP A 12 -10.77 -4.09 1.70
C ASP A 12 -11.40 -3.15 2.73
N GLU A 13 -11.92 -2.05 2.20
CA GLU A 13 -12.50 -0.94 2.91
C GLU A 13 -13.89 -0.65 2.34
N PRO A 14 -14.84 -0.08 3.12
CA PRO A 14 -16.19 0.22 2.63
C PRO A 14 -16.27 1.06 1.33
N ALA A 15 -15.21 1.80 0.98
CA ALA A 15 -15.12 2.62 -0.22
C ALA A 15 -14.00 2.18 -1.19
N ALA A 16 -13.27 1.10 -0.88
CA ALA A 16 -12.16 0.64 -1.70
C ALA A 16 -12.06 -0.89 -1.70
N PHE A 17 -12.19 -1.49 -2.87
CA PHE A 17 -11.87 -2.91 -3.11
C PHE A 17 -10.51 -2.99 -3.80
N GLY A 18 -9.54 -3.64 -3.17
CA GLY A 18 -8.20 -3.81 -3.74
C GLY A 18 -7.66 -5.23 -3.59
N VAL A 19 -8.53 -6.20 -3.30
CA VAL A 19 -8.19 -7.62 -3.36
C VAL A 19 -8.44 -8.12 -4.79
N PRO A 20 -7.53 -8.91 -5.39
CA PRO A 20 -7.70 -9.44 -6.73
C PRO A 20 -9.09 -10.06 -6.96
N ASN A 21 -9.76 -9.71 -8.06
CA ASN A 21 -9.24 -9.04 -9.26
C ASN A 21 -9.30 -7.50 -9.27
N TYR A 22 -9.48 -6.83 -8.13
CA TYR A 22 -9.52 -5.36 -8.07
C TYR A 22 -8.16 -4.77 -7.76
N LEU A 23 -7.82 -3.67 -8.43
CA LEU A 23 -6.68 -2.80 -8.09
C LEU A 23 -7.21 -1.51 -7.46
N GLY A 24 -6.96 -1.40 -6.15
CA GLY A 24 -7.39 -0.29 -5.34
C GLY A 24 -6.64 1.01 -5.66
N PHE A 25 -7.24 2.14 -5.31
CA PHE A 25 -6.66 3.44 -5.64
C PHE A 25 -5.52 3.84 -4.71
N HIS A 26 -5.49 3.40 -3.44
CA HIS A 26 -4.45 3.83 -2.50
C HIS A 26 -3.07 3.35 -2.93
N ILE A 27 -2.95 2.09 -3.38
CA ILE A 27 -1.66 1.55 -3.85
C ILE A 27 -1.17 2.26 -5.11
N ARG A 28 -2.09 2.57 -6.04
CA ARG A 28 -1.74 3.32 -7.24
C ARG A 28 -1.29 4.74 -6.93
N TYR A 29 -1.85 5.39 -5.91
CA TYR A 29 -1.40 6.73 -5.53
C TYR A 29 -0.05 6.69 -4.82
N ILE A 30 0.22 5.68 -4.00
CA ILE A 30 1.57 5.41 -3.45
C ILE A 30 2.58 5.26 -4.58
N CYS A 31 2.27 4.44 -5.59
CA CYS A 31 3.11 4.29 -6.77
C CYS A 31 3.20 5.60 -7.57
N GLY A 32 2.09 6.33 -7.70
CA GLY A 32 2.01 7.61 -8.38
C GLY A 32 2.90 8.70 -7.75
N VAL A 33 3.14 8.66 -6.44
CA VAL A 33 4.14 9.52 -5.78
C VAL A 33 5.55 9.22 -6.30
N LEU A 34 5.92 7.93 -6.36
CA LEU A 34 7.24 7.49 -6.82
C LEU A 34 7.44 7.80 -8.30
N GLU A 35 6.43 7.51 -9.13
CA GLU A 35 6.41 7.85 -10.56
C GLU A 35 6.53 9.35 -10.80
N ALA A 36 5.73 10.17 -10.10
CA ALA A 36 5.76 11.63 -10.25
C ALA A 36 7.10 12.25 -9.83
N ARG A 37 7.87 11.57 -8.98
CA ARG A 37 9.20 11.99 -8.52
C ARG A 37 10.35 11.34 -9.31
N GLY A 38 10.05 10.40 -10.22
CA GLY A 38 11.07 9.62 -10.92
C GLY A 38 11.91 8.75 -10.00
N VAL A 39 11.36 8.34 -8.85
CA VAL A 39 12.05 7.46 -7.89
C VAL A 39 11.87 6.01 -8.35
N PRO A 40 12.96 5.25 -8.58
CA PRO A 40 12.86 3.85 -8.96
C PRO A 40 12.19 3.05 -7.86
N TYR A 41 11.40 2.06 -8.25
CA TYR A 41 10.79 1.15 -7.29
C TYR A 41 10.43 -0.20 -7.93
N THR A 42 10.25 -1.19 -7.08
CA THR A 42 9.73 -2.51 -7.39
C THR A 42 8.34 -2.63 -6.79
N TYR A 43 7.34 -2.90 -7.62
CA TYR A 43 5.99 -3.24 -7.17
C TYR A 43 5.91 -4.75 -6.92
N MET A 44 5.25 -5.16 -5.84
CA MET A 44 5.03 -6.57 -5.52
C MET A 44 3.73 -6.73 -4.76
N THR A 45 2.90 -7.68 -5.17
CA THR A 45 1.70 -8.07 -4.40
C THR A 45 2.06 -8.99 -3.24
N ILE A 46 1.21 -9.04 -2.21
CA ILE A 46 1.39 -9.99 -1.10
C ILE A 46 1.33 -11.44 -1.56
N ASP A 47 0.59 -11.75 -2.63
CA ASP A 47 0.56 -13.11 -3.18
C ASP A 47 1.87 -13.47 -3.86
N GLU A 48 2.50 -12.55 -4.60
CA GLU A 48 3.86 -12.75 -5.12
C GLU A 48 4.87 -12.89 -3.99
N TRP A 49 4.78 -12.08 -2.92
CA TRP A 49 5.64 -12.25 -1.76
C TRP A 49 5.50 -13.65 -1.15
N ARG A 50 4.26 -14.13 -0.98
CA ARG A 50 3.97 -15.48 -0.48
C ARG A 50 4.52 -16.58 -1.37
N MET A 51 4.46 -16.40 -2.69
CA MET A 51 4.93 -17.39 -3.66
C MET A 51 6.46 -17.43 -3.76
N TYR A 52 7.11 -16.27 -3.77
CA TYR A 52 8.52 -16.17 -4.17
C TYR A 52 9.47 -15.85 -3.02
N GLN A 53 9.04 -15.05 -2.03
CA GLN A 53 9.92 -14.57 -0.96
C GLN A 53 9.72 -15.31 0.36
N LYS A 54 8.47 -15.62 0.72
CA LYS A 54 8.14 -16.33 1.97
C LYS A 54 8.81 -17.70 2.09
N PRO A 55 8.89 -18.55 1.05
CA PRO A 55 9.56 -19.85 1.15
C PRO A 55 11.05 -19.70 1.48
N ARG A 56 11.69 -18.64 0.98
CA ARG A 56 13.10 -18.31 1.23
C ARG A 56 13.39 -17.99 2.71
N LEU A 57 12.37 -17.68 3.50
CA LEU A 57 12.54 -17.41 4.94
C LEU A 57 12.80 -18.67 5.77
N ALA A 58 12.49 -19.86 5.24
CA ALA A 58 12.64 -21.13 5.94
C ALA A 58 14.11 -21.56 6.06
N GLU A 59 14.87 -21.42 4.98
CA GLU A 59 16.28 -21.83 4.93
C GLU A 59 17.21 -20.67 5.29
N PRO A 60 18.20 -20.86 6.21
CA PRO A 60 19.08 -19.77 6.64
C PRO A 60 19.88 -19.10 5.51
N GLU A 61 20.32 -19.88 4.52
CA GLU A 61 21.10 -19.38 3.38
C GLU A 61 20.26 -18.48 2.48
N ASP A 62 19.09 -18.97 2.06
CA ASP A 62 18.15 -18.21 1.22
C ASP A 62 17.63 -16.96 1.93
N ARG A 63 17.38 -17.04 3.24
CA ARG A 63 16.98 -15.91 4.06
C ARG A 63 18.07 -14.84 4.10
N ASN A 64 19.33 -15.23 4.23
CA ASN A 64 20.45 -14.29 4.21
C ASN A 64 20.63 -13.65 2.82
N ALA A 65 20.46 -14.43 1.76
CA ALA A 65 20.49 -13.90 0.39
C ALA A 65 19.36 -12.88 0.15
N LEU A 66 18.12 -13.20 0.55
CA LEU A 66 17.00 -12.25 0.48
C LEU A 66 17.27 -10.99 1.30
N LYS A 67 17.82 -11.13 2.51
CA LYS A 67 18.17 -9.98 3.34
C LYS A 67 19.20 -9.06 2.67
N LEU A 68 20.17 -9.63 1.95
CA LEU A 68 21.16 -8.88 1.18
C LEU A 68 20.52 -8.20 -0.04
N GLU A 69 19.65 -8.89 -0.77
CA GLU A 69 18.89 -8.28 -1.87
C GLU A 69 18.04 -7.09 -1.39
N LEU A 70 17.39 -7.25 -0.23
CA LEU A 70 16.59 -6.20 0.37
C LEU A 70 17.44 -5.04 0.91
N SER A 71 18.72 -5.25 1.26
CA SER A 71 19.61 -4.17 1.72
C SER A 71 20.05 -3.20 0.66
N GLU A 72 19.93 -3.57 -0.60
CA GLU A 72 20.20 -2.68 -1.74
C GLU A 72 19.03 -1.72 -2.03
N LEU A 73 17.88 -1.90 -1.37
CA LEU A 73 16.73 -1.00 -1.52
C LEU A 73 16.95 0.34 -0.83
N ASP A 74 16.34 1.40 -1.35
CA ASP A 74 16.35 2.72 -0.71
C ASP A 74 15.35 2.81 0.46
N GLY A 75 14.33 1.96 0.44
CA GLY A 75 13.27 1.93 1.44
C GLY A 75 12.13 0.98 1.06
N ALA A 76 11.13 0.88 1.92
CA ALA A 76 9.93 0.08 1.66
C ALA A 76 8.64 0.82 2.05
N VAL A 77 7.58 0.60 1.28
CA VAL A 77 6.21 0.99 1.60
C VAL A 77 5.37 -0.28 1.62
N VAL A 78 4.62 -0.50 2.70
CA VAL A 78 3.67 -1.61 2.81
C VAL A 78 2.28 -1.04 3.02
N LEU A 79 1.37 -1.32 2.09
CA LEU A 79 -0.04 -1.01 2.24
C LEU A 79 -0.76 -2.21 2.87
N ALA A 80 -1.48 -2.00 3.96
CA ALA A 80 -2.42 -2.97 4.52
C ALA A 80 -3.75 -2.26 4.81
N GLY A 81 -4.74 -2.44 3.93
CA GLY A 81 -6.01 -1.71 3.99
C GLY A 81 -7.19 -2.51 4.55
N ALA A 82 -7.10 -3.84 4.63
CA ALA A 82 -8.23 -4.67 5.00
C ALA A 82 -8.64 -4.53 6.48
N VAL A 83 -9.83 -3.97 6.72
CA VAL A 83 -10.41 -3.81 8.05
C VAL A 83 -11.67 -4.63 8.30
N VAL A 84 -12.26 -5.16 7.23
CA VAL A 84 -13.45 -6.00 7.33
C VAL A 84 -13.05 -7.47 7.24
N PRO A 85 -13.59 -8.35 8.10
CA PRO A 85 -13.49 -9.78 7.90
C PRO A 85 -14.21 -10.16 6.60
N GLY A 86 -13.43 -10.58 5.60
CA GLY A 86 -13.92 -10.96 4.28
C GLY A 86 -13.63 -12.42 3.96
N LYS A 87 -14.44 -13.00 3.06
CA LYS A 87 -14.05 -14.21 2.32
C LYS A 87 -13.65 -13.75 0.92
N TYR A 88 -12.43 -14.06 0.56
CA TYR A 88 -11.84 -13.60 -0.70
C TYR A 88 -11.73 -14.77 -1.67
N VAL A 89 -12.01 -14.51 -2.95
CA VAL A 89 -12.12 -15.55 -3.97
C VAL A 89 -10.75 -15.99 -4.49
N ARG A 90 -9.78 -15.07 -4.60
CA ARG A 90 -8.43 -15.34 -5.15
C ARG A 90 -7.31 -15.06 -4.15
N GLY A 91 -7.03 -13.79 -3.89
CA GLY A 91 -6.01 -13.35 -2.95
C GLY A 91 -6.57 -13.11 -1.56
N THR A 92 -5.72 -13.05 -0.54
CA THR A 92 -6.13 -12.59 0.80
C THR A 92 -5.26 -11.41 1.23
N PRO A 93 -5.81 -10.37 1.87
CA PRO A 93 -5.00 -9.27 2.38
C PRO A 93 -3.87 -9.74 3.31
N ILE A 94 -2.83 -8.94 3.41
CA ILE A 94 -1.71 -9.21 4.31
C ILE A 94 -2.20 -9.31 5.76
N SER A 95 -1.77 -10.37 6.45
CA SER A 95 -2.07 -10.53 7.88
C SER A 95 -1.05 -9.80 8.75
N ARG A 96 -1.42 -9.47 10.01
CA ARG A 96 -0.48 -8.90 11.00
C ARG A 96 0.76 -9.78 11.18
N ARG A 97 0.61 -11.11 11.16
CA ARG A 97 1.74 -12.04 11.26
C ARG A 97 2.69 -11.91 10.07
N GLU A 98 2.14 -11.85 8.86
CA GLU A 98 2.96 -11.65 7.65
C GLU A 98 3.62 -10.27 7.63
N MET A 99 2.94 -9.27 8.19
CA MET A 99 3.54 -7.95 8.40
C MET A 99 4.77 -8.03 9.31
N ASP A 100 4.68 -8.75 10.44
CA ASP A 100 5.82 -8.96 11.34
C ASP A 100 6.97 -9.73 10.65
N GLU A 101 6.64 -10.74 9.82
CA GLU A 101 7.62 -11.49 9.01
C GLU A 101 8.36 -10.59 8.00
N VAL A 102 7.62 -9.75 7.26
CA VAL A 102 8.19 -8.78 6.30
C VAL A 102 9.07 -7.76 7.02
N LEU A 103 8.60 -7.19 8.13
CA LEU A 103 9.38 -6.20 8.89
C LEU A 103 10.65 -6.78 9.51
N ALA A 104 10.65 -8.07 9.86
CA ALA A 104 11.79 -8.75 10.44
C ALA A 104 12.94 -9.01 9.44
N ILE A 105 12.61 -9.23 8.16
CA ILE A 105 13.62 -9.49 7.13
C ILE A 105 14.22 -8.20 6.54
N LEU A 106 13.45 -7.10 6.52
CA LEU A 106 13.95 -5.80 6.07
C LEU A 106 15.12 -5.32 6.96
N PRO A 107 16.22 -4.81 6.40
CA PRO A 107 17.34 -4.23 7.16
C PRO A 107 16.94 -3.04 8.05
N SER A 108 17.33 -3.03 9.32
CA SER A 108 16.85 -2.05 10.33
C SER A 108 17.17 -0.58 10.05
N GLY A 109 18.18 -0.28 9.23
CA GLY A 109 18.55 1.08 8.86
C GLY A 109 17.64 1.70 7.80
N GLN A 110 16.96 0.88 6.99
CA GLN A 110 16.16 1.37 5.87
C GLN A 110 14.83 1.98 6.32
N PRO A 111 14.41 3.08 5.69
CA PRO A 111 13.11 3.68 5.93
C PRO A 111 11.99 2.73 5.50
N VAL A 112 11.04 2.50 6.41
CA VAL A 112 9.85 1.70 6.13
C VAL A 112 8.60 2.50 6.47
N LEU A 113 7.74 2.69 5.48
CA LEU A 113 6.41 3.27 5.64
C LEU A 113 5.36 2.17 5.64
N CYS A 114 4.48 2.18 6.63
CA CYS A 114 3.32 1.29 6.68
C CYS A 114 2.05 2.11 6.71
N GLY A 115 1.11 1.80 5.84
CA GLY A 115 -0.11 2.56 5.68
C GLY A 115 -1.35 1.71 5.41
N GLY A 116 -2.49 2.38 5.23
CA GLY A 116 -3.80 1.75 5.12
C GLY A 116 -4.50 1.56 6.47
N TRP A 117 -5.80 1.26 6.42
CA TRP A 117 -6.60 1.23 7.63
C TRP A 117 -6.33 0.03 8.56
N ALA A 118 -5.80 -1.08 8.03
CA ALA A 118 -5.41 -2.21 8.87
C ALA A 118 -4.26 -1.82 9.81
N ILE A 119 -3.25 -1.11 9.30
CA ILE A 119 -2.14 -0.57 10.11
C ILE A 119 -2.67 0.30 11.24
N ARG A 120 -3.60 1.21 10.93
CA ARG A 120 -4.22 2.08 11.93
C ARG A 120 -4.95 1.27 13.00
N HIS A 121 -5.72 0.25 12.60
CA HIS A 121 -6.44 -0.60 13.53
C HIS A 121 -5.49 -1.40 14.43
N TRP A 122 -4.49 -2.06 13.84
CA TRP A 122 -3.50 -2.83 14.60
C TRP A 122 -2.76 -1.97 15.63
N ARG A 123 -2.44 -0.71 15.31
CA ARG A 123 -1.85 0.21 16.28
C ARG A 123 -2.77 0.52 17.45
N TYR A 124 -4.06 0.73 17.20
CA TYR A 124 -5.03 0.91 18.29
C TYR A 124 -5.17 -0.35 19.14
N ASP A 125 -4.96 -1.52 18.55
CA ASP A 125 -4.93 -2.82 19.24
C ASP A 125 -3.54 -3.14 19.86
N GLY A 126 -2.65 -2.15 19.96
CA GLY A 126 -1.36 -2.27 20.64
C GLY A 126 -0.23 -2.88 19.81
N TRP A 127 -0.35 -2.97 18.48
CA TRP A 127 0.75 -3.37 17.61
C TRP A 127 1.81 -2.27 17.53
N ILE A 128 3.00 -2.56 18.05
CA ILE A 128 4.15 -1.66 18.11
C ILE A 128 5.39 -2.47 17.69
N PRO A 129 5.71 -2.55 16.40
CA PRO A 129 6.91 -3.24 15.95
C PRO A 129 8.16 -2.55 16.50
N LEU A 130 9.05 -3.33 17.10
CA LEU A 130 10.33 -2.84 17.63
C LEU A 130 11.36 -2.74 16.50
N ARG A 131 11.20 -1.73 15.67
CA ARG A 131 12.04 -1.47 14.50
C ARG A 131 12.41 0.01 14.43
N SER A 132 13.70 0.29 14.22
CA SER A 132 14.17 1.64 13.90
C SER A 132 13.73 2.04 12.48
N ASN A 133 13.51 3.34 12.26
CA ASN A 133 13.16 3.90 10.95
C ASN A 133 11.85 3.31 10.33
N LEU A 134 10.92 2.89 11.18
CA LEU A 134 9.57 2.49 10.80
C LEU A 134 8.59 3.63 11.10
N PHE A 135 7.78 4.00 10.12
CA PHE A 135 6.70 4.94 10.28
C PHE A 135 5.36 4.32 9.88
N CYS A 136 4.42 4.31 10.82
CA CYS A 136 3.07 3.85 10.55
C CYS A 136 2.14 5.06 10.34
N ALA A 137 1.84 5.36 9.09
CA ALA A 137 0.95 6.45 8.72
C ALA A 137 -0.47 6.20 9.24
N VAL A 138 -1.05 7.20 9.91
CA VAL A 138 -2.45 7.20 10.36
C VAL A 138 -3.32 8.18 9.57
N GLN A 139 -2.73 8.81 8.56
CA GLN A 139 -3.37 9.70 7.58
C GLN A 139 -3.11 9.13 6.16
N ASP A 140 -3.03 9.99 5.15
CA ASP A 140 -2.84 9.57 3.76
C ASP A 140 -1.40 9.03 3.60
N THR A 141 -1.28 7.79 3.12
CA THR A 141 0.01 7.06 3.07
C THR A 141 0.92 7.62 1.98
N ASP A 142 0.36 7.87 0.81
CA ASP A 142 0.98 8.55 -0.32
C ASP A 142 1.47 9.96 0.06
N ALA A 143 0.65 10.77 0.74
CA ALA A 143 1.10 12.10 1.17
C ALA A 143 2.22 12.04 2.22
N SER A 144 2.14 11.08 3.14
CA SER A 144 3.18 10.87 4.15
C SER A 144 4.49 10.37 3.51
N LEU A 145 4.41 9.58 2.44
CA LEU A 145 5.56 9.18 1.63
C LEU A 145 6.20 10.38 0.93
N ASP A 146 5.41 11.19 0.22
CA ASP A 146 5.90 12.39 -0.47
C ASP A 146 6.56 13.37 0.50
N HIS A 147 6.00 13.52 1.71
CA HIS A 147 6.61 14.32 2.77
C HIS A 147 8.01 13.81 3.11
N TYR A 148 8.14 12.52 3.45
CA TYR A 148 9.44 11.92 3.77
C TYR A 148 10.44 12.05 2.63
N LEU A 149 10.03 11.78 1.39
CA LEU A 149 10.90 11.90 0.22
C LEU A 149 11.29 13.36 -0.08
N SER A 150 10.59 14.34 0.49
CA SER A 150 10.88 15.78 0.33
C SER A 150 11.77 16.33 1.44
N THR A 151 11.61 15.83 2.67
CA THR A 151 12.25 16.39 3.87
C THR A 151 13.32 15.50 4.47
N GLY A 152 13.28 14.19 4.18
CA GLY A 152 14.05 13.17 4.88
C GLY A 152 13.50 12.81 6.28
N GLU A 153 12.38 13.39 6.68
CA GLU A 153 11.78 13.21 8.00
C GLU A 153 10.37 12.62 7.92
N TRP A 154 10.07 11.68 8.82
CA TRP A 154 8.74 11.08 8.87
C TRP A 154 7.71 12.03 9.45
N GLY A 155 6.59 12.18 8.75
CA GLY A 155 5.49 13.04 9.17
C GLY A 155 4.15 12.54 8.64
N HIS A 156 3.09 12.73 9.41
CA HIS A 156 1.73 12.48 8.93
C HIS A 156 1.31 13.63 8.04
N ALA A 157 0.85 13.31 6.83
CA ALA A 157 0.33 14.29 5.89
C ALA A 157 -1.02 13.88 5.32
N ARG A 158 -1.78 14.89 4.87
CA ARG A 158 -2.98 14.72 4.05
C ARG A 158 -2.71 15.28 2.66
N ARG A 159 -3.32 14.68 1.66
CA ARG A 159 -3.28 15.17 0.28
C ARG A 159 -3.90 16.54 0.16
N THR A 160 -3.31 17.39 -0.67
CA THR A 160 -4.02 18.51 -1.30
C THR A 160 -4.76 18.02 -2.56
N PRO A 161 -5.76 18.77 -3.08
CA PRO A 161 -6.43 18.43 -4.34
C PRO A 161 -5.46 18.29 -5.52
N GLU A 162 -4.41 19.10 -5.57
CA GLU A 162 -3.39 19.08 -6.62
C GLU A 162 -2.53 17.82 -6.53
N GLN A 163 -2.12 17.44 -5.31
CA GLN A 163 -1.40 16.19 -5.06
C GLN A 163 -2.25 14.98 -5.45
N TRP A 164 -3.51 14.97 -5.04
CA TRP A 164 -4.43 13.88 -5.35
C TRP A 164 -4.61 13.70 -6.87
N THR A 165 -4.83 14.80 -7.60
CA THR A 165 -4.94 14.77 -9.06
C THR A 165 -3.65 14.26 -9.70
N ARG A 166 -2.51 14.82 -9.31
CA ARG A 166 -1.19 14.45 -9.85
C ARG A 166 -0.88 12.97 -9.66
N TRP A 167 -1.04 12.47 -8.44
CA TRP A 167 -0.70 11.07 -8.13
C TRP A 167 -1.73 10.09 -8.66
N ALA A 168 -2.97 10.51 -8.87
CA ALA A 168 -3.93 9.70 -9.60
C ALA A 168 -3.57 9.51 -11.07
N HIS A 169 -3.15 10.58 -11.76
CA HIS A 169 -2.69 10.50 -13.13
C HIS A 169 -1.40 9.67 -13.25
N ALA A 170 -0.39 9.96 -12.42
CA ALA A 170 0.86 9.20 -12.43
C ALA A 170 0.63 7.72 -12.05
N GLY A 171 -0.25 7.46 -11.09
CA GLY A 171 -0.64 6.12 -10.66
C GLY A 171 -1.33 5.29 -11.75
N ALA A 172 -2.00 5.93 -12.71
CA ALA A 172 -2.71 5.26 -13.79
C ALA A 172 -1.78 4.56 -14.80
N SER A 173 -0.51 4.98 -14.90
CA SER A 173 0.52 4.37 -15.74
C SER A 173 1.65 3.73 -14.91
N SER A 174 1.43 3.55 -13.61
CA SER A 174 2.47 3.06 -12.69
C SER A 174 2.71 1.55 -12.82
N LYS A 175 3.81 1.06 -12.24
CA LYS A 175 4.10 -0.39 -12.17
C LYS A 175 2.99 -1.22 -11.53
N ALA A 176 2.22 -0.65 -10.59
CA ALA A 176 1.06 -1.33 -10.01
C ALA A 176 -0.04 -1.63 -11.05
N VAL A 177 -0.07 -0.92 -12.17
CA VAL A 177 -0.97 -1.17 -13.30
C VAL A 177 -0.28 -2.03 -14.35
N MET A 178 0.95 -1.67 -14.72
CA MET A 178 1.67 -2.25 -15.86
C MET A 178 2.32 -3.60 -15.58
N GLU A 179 2.62 -3.90 -14.31
CA GLU A 179 3.32 -5.12 -13.88
C GLU A 179 2.44 -5.99 -12.98
N HIS A 180 1.17 -5.64 -12.78
CA HIS A 180 0.27 -6.40 -11.91
C HIS A 180 0.09 -7.84 -12.42
N PRO A 181 0.16 -8.88 -11.56
CA PRO A 181 0.03 -10.28 -12.00
C PRO A 181 -1.25 -10.60 -12.75
N ASP A 182 -2.37 -9.97 -12.38
CA ASP A 182 -3.68 -10.13 -13.03
C ASP A 182 -3.88 -9.25 -14.28
N LEU A 183 -2.89 -8.48 -14.73
CA LEU A 183 -2.99 -7.65 -15.93
C LEU A 183 -3.17 -8.49 -17.20
N THR A 184 -2.46 -9.63 -17.29
CA THR A 184 -2.47 -10.53 -18.45
C THR A 184 -2.78 -11.94 -18.00
N ALA A 185 -3.69 -12.61 -18.69
CA ALA A 185 -4.01 -14.01 -18.46
C ALA A 185 -2.88 -14.93 -18.97
N PRO A 186 -2.81 -16.20 -18.52
CA PRO A 186 -1.75 -17.14 -18.92
C PRO A 186 -1.65 -17.40 -20.43
N ASP A 187 -2.71 -17.17 -21.19
CA ASP A 187 -2.77 -17.32 -22.65
C ASP A 187 -2.38 -16.03 -23.42
N GLY A 188 -1.96 -14.98 -22.71
CA GLY A 188 -1.57 -13.69 -23.27
C GLY A 188 -2.72 -12.73 -23.53
N THR A 189 -3.97 -13.09 -23.20
CA THR A 189 -5.12 -12.19 -23.30
C THR A 189 -5.19 -11.23 -22.10
N PRO A 190 -5.94 -10.12 -22.17
CA PRO A 190 -6.14 -9.25 -21.02
C PRO A 190 -6.72 -10.02 -19.83
N GLY A 191 -6.05 -9.90 -18.67
CA GLY A 191 -6.48 -10.52 -17.44
C GLY A 191 -7.69 -9.81 -16.80
N PRO A 192 -8.22 -10.33 -15.69
CA PRO A 192 -9.45 -9.85 -15.09
C PRO A 192 -9.29 -8.54 -14.31
N LEU A 193 -8.12 -7.89 -14.34
CA LEU A 193 -7.81 -6.74 -13.48
C LEU A 193 -8.81 -5.59 -13.67
N THR A 194 -9.50 -5.24 -12.59
CA THR A 194 -10.49 -4.17 -12.54
C THR A 194 -9.93 -3.01 -11.74
N TYR A 195 -9.93 -1.82 -12.33
CA TYR A 195 -9.38 -0.62 -11.71
C TYR A 195 -10.46 0.15 -10.97
N GLU A 196 -10.22 0.44 -9.70
CA GLU A 196 -11.09 1.34 -8.97
C GLU A 196 -10.79 2.81 -9.30
N ILE A 197 -11.76 3.69 -9.10
CA ILE A 197 -11.58 5.13 -9.28
C ILE A 197 -12.20 5.83 -8.06
N GLU A 198 -11.36 6.53 -7.29
CA GLU A 198 -11.83 7.38 -6.19
C GLU A 198 -12.46 8.66 -6.78
N LEU A 199 -13.78 8.82 -6.62
CA LEU A 199 -14.50 10.02 -7.07
C LEU A 199 -14.50 11.13 -6.01
N TYR A 200 -14.56 10.73 -4.74
CA TYR A 200 -14.52 11.62 -3.59
C TYR A 200 -13.92 10.87 -2.39
N GLN A 201 -13.28 11.59 -1.48
CA GLN A 201 -12.77 11.04 -0.23
C GLN A 201 -13.74 11.39 0.93
N GLY A 202 -14.02 10.43 1.82
CA GLY A 202 -14.85 10.65 3.01
C GLY A 202 -16.32 10.28 2.80
N CYS A 203 -17.23 10.83 3.61
CA CYS A 203 -18.63 10.40 3.62
C CYS A 203 -19.61 11.58 3.59
N VAL A 204 -20.54 11.61 2.64
CA VAL A 204 -21.62 12.62 2.60
C VAL A 204 -22.49 12.61 3.85
N ARG A 205 -22.49 11.48 4.57
CA ARG A 205 -23.16 11.32 5.87
C ARG A 205 -22.21 11.51 7.06
N PHE A 206 -21.04 12.14 6.96
CA PHE A 206 -20.02 12.16 8.03
C PHE A 206 -20.54 12.50 9.45
N LYS A 207 -21.54 13.38 9.59
CA LYS A 207 -22.17 13.69 10.90
C LYS A 207 -23.07 12.59 11.46
N ARG A 208 -23.64 11.74 10.59
CA ARG A 208 -24.60 10.66 10.90
C ARG A 208 -24.25 9.38 10.13
N GLY A 209 -22.95 9.12 10.00
CA GLY A 209 -22.44 8.03 9.19
C GLY A 209 -22.75 6.67 9.82
N CYS A 210 -22.60 5.61 9.05
CA CYS A 210 -22.70 4.26 9.58
C CYS A 210 -21.64 4.05 10.67
N LYS A 211 -22.04 3.56 11.86
CA LYS A 211 -21.13 3.40 13.01
C LYS A 211 -19.93 2.48 12.74
N PHE A 212 -20.12 1.53 11.83
CA PHE A 212 -19.10 0.55 11.42
C PHE A 212 -18.22 1.03 10.27
N CYS A 213 -18.57 2.15 9.62
CA CYS A 213 -17.84 2.64 8.46
C CYS A 213 -16.69 3.55 8.89
N ILE A 214 -15.56 3.41 8.21
CA ILE A 214 -14.37 4.24 8.41
C ILE A 214 -14.47 5.58 7.67
N GLU A 215 -15.25 5.68 6.60
CA GLU A 215 -15.37 6.89 5.76
C GLU A 215 -15.79 8.15 6.54
N PRO A 216 -16.76 8.10 7.49
CA PRO A 216 -17.08 9.26 8.34
C PRO A 216 -15.89 9.78 9.15
N LYS A 217 -14.92 8.92 9.47
CA LYS A 217 -13.70 9.30 10.22
C LYS A 217 -12.69 10.05 9.34
N LYS A 218 -12.81 10.01 8.00
CA LYS A 218 -11.99 10.80 7.08
C LYS A 218 -12.42 12.28 7.06
N GLY A 219 -13.67 12.57 7.42
CA GLY A 219 -14.19 13.92 7.63
C GLY A 219 -15.21 14.35 6.58
N LEU A 220 -15.25 15.67 6.32
CA LEU A 220 -16.07 16.25 5.26
C LEU A 220 -15.66 15.65 3.90
N PRO A 221 -16.62 15.36 3.01
CA PRO A 221 -16.32 14.91 1.65
C PRO A 221 -15.39 15.89 0.93
N LEU A 222 -14.32 15.36 0.35
CA LEU A 222 -13.47 16.07 -0.60
C LEU A 222 -13.78 15.50 -1.99
N TRP A 223 -14.31 16.34 -2.86
CA TRP A 223 -14.69 15.96 -4.22
C TRP A 223 -13.56 16.27 -5.19
N ARG A 224 -13.45 15.46 -6.24
CA ARG A 224 -12.69 15.85 -7.42
C ARG A 224 -13.36 17.01 -8.15
N SER A 225 -12.58 17.84 -8.81
CA SER A 225 -13.10 18.76 -9.81
C SER A 225 -13.72 17.95 -10.96
N GLU A 226 -14.80 18.48 -11.54
CA GLU A 226 -15.41 17.91 -12.75
C GLU A 226 -14.64 18.32 -14.02
N GLU A 227 -13.73 19.29 -13.89
CA GLU A 227 -12.81 19.79 -14.93
C GLU A 227 -11.61 18.86 -15.13
#